data_AF-A0A935T341-F1
#
_entry.id   AF-A0A935T341-F1
#
_cell.length_a   1.000
_cell.length_b   1.000
_cell.length_c   1.000
_cell.angle_alpha   90.00
_cell.angle_beta   90.00
_cell.angle_gamma   90.00
#
_symmetry.space_group_name_H-M   'P 1'
#
loop_
_entity.id
_entity.type
_entity.pdbx_description
1 polymer ?
#
loop_
_entity_poly.entity_id
_entity_poly.type
_entity_poly.pdbx_seq_one_letter_code
_entity_poly.pdbx_strand_id
1 'polypeptide(L)'
;MPPRAQRKAQPTDLVLLDGLSVRRRRHAHGWSPRELVLAIETASFRASGRRRSLSPNQIEAIEERAERIPYELALLLADGLGCDPIDLIAEGELSSRPTRRLH
;
A
#
# COMPACT_ATOMS: atom_id res chain seq x y z
N MET A 1 9.83 31.17 7.34
CA MET A 1 9.74 29.74 6.95
C MET A 1 8.43 29.53 6.21
N PRO A 2 8.42 28.96 4.98
CA PRO A 2 7.14 28.68 4.32
C PRO A 2 6.50 27.42 4.94
N PRO A 3 5.16 27.33 4.99
CA PRO A 3 4.48 26.13 5.46
C PRO A 3 4.72 24.99 4.48
N ARG A 4 5.18 23.83 4.99
CA ARG A 4 5.25 22.57 4.25
C ARG A 4 3.85 22.26 3.72
N ALA A 5 3.65 22.40 2.41
CA ALA A 5 2.43 21.96 1.75
C ALA A 5 2.21 20.49 2.06
N GLN A 6 1.22 20.19 2.89
CA GLN A 6 0.67 18.84 3.02
C GLN A 6 0.09 18.51 1.65
N ARG A 7 0.81 17.73 0.86
CA ARG A 7 0.36 17.22 -0.42
C ARG A 7 -0.85 16.34 -0.12
N LYS A 8 -2.06 16.88 -0.24
CA LYS A 8 -3.30 16.09 -0.17
C LYS A 8 -3.21 15.06 -1.30
N ALA A 9 -3.28 13.78 -0.97
CA ALA A 9 -3.33 12.71 -1.94
C ALA A 9 -4.44 13.07 -2.95
N GLN A 10 -4.07 13.28 -4.21
CA GLN A 10 -5.05 13.63 -5.21
C GLN A 10 -5.97 12.41 -5.43
N PRO A 11 -7.28 12.60 -5.65
CA PRO A 11 -8.23 11.50 -5.89
C PRO A 11 -7.84 10.57 -7.05
N THR A 12 -6.92 11.01 -7.93
CA THR A 12 -6.41 10.30 -9.11
C THR A 12 -5.41 9.18 -8.81
N ASP A 13 -4.98 8.98 -7.57
CA ASP A 13 -3.94 7.99 -7.22
C ASP A 13 -4.47 6.84 -6.35
N LEU A 14 -5.78 6.61 -6.37
CA LEU A 14 -6.40 5.46 -5.69
C LEU A 14 -6.30 4.21 -6.57
N VAL A 15 -5.76 3.13 -6.01
CA VAL A 15 -5.69 1.80 -6.64
C VAL A 15 -6.59 0.83 -5.88
N LEU A 16 -7.20 -0.10 -6.61
CA LEU A 16 -7.92 -1.23 -6.03
C LEU A 16 -6.90 -2.27 -5.54
N LEU A 17 -6.76 -2.40 -4.24
CA LEU A 17 -5.89 -3.39 -3.64
C LEU A 17 -6.59 -4.75 -3.53
N ASP A 18 -5.85 -5.81 -3.84
CA ASP A 18 -6.25 -7.19 -3.57
C ASP A 18 -5.82 -7.60 -2.15
N GLY A 19 -6.77 -7.53 -1.22
CA GLY A 19 -6.58 -7.96 0.17
C GLY A 19 -6.16 -9.42 0.32
N LEU A 20 -6.55 -10.30 -0.61
CA LEU A 20 -6.17 -11.71 -0.56
C LEU A 20 -4.67 -11.89 -0.82
N SER A 21 -4.09 -11.11 -1.73
CA SER A 21 -2.66 -11.13 -2.01
C SER A 21 -1.84 -10.64 -0.83
N VAL A 22 -2.29 -9.58 -0.13
CA VAL A 22 -1.68 -9.11 1.13
C VAL A 22 -1.69 -10.23 2.17
N ARG A 23 -2.86 -10.84 2.41
CA ARG A 23 -3.04 -11.92 3.39
C ARG A 23 -2.14 -13.12 3.08
N ARG A 24 -2.14 -13.59 1.83
CA ARG A 24 -1.32 -14.74 1.40
C ARG A 24 0.15 -14.50 1.65
N ARG A 25 0.67 -13.32 1.30
CA ARG A 25 2.09 -12.98 1.51
C ARG A 25 2.43 -12.85 2.98
N ARG A 26 1.59 -12.20 3.79
CA ARG A 26 1.77 -12.15 5.24
C ARG A 26 1.85 -13.56 5.84
N HIS A 27 0.94 -14.46 5.45
CA HIS A 27 0.95 -15.85 5.90
C HIS A 27 2.14 -16.65 5.38
N ALA A 28 2.64 -16.38 4.17
CA ALA A 28 3.85 -17.03 3.63
C ALA A 28 5.10 -16.69 4.45
N HIS A 29 5.15 -15.49 5.03
CA HIS A 29 6.19 -15.10 6.00
C HIS A 29 5.95 -15.64 7.41
N GLY A 30 4.80 -16.27 7.68
CA GLY A 30 4.42 -16.73 9.01
C GLY A 30 4.04 -15.60 9.99
N TRP A 31 3.79 -14.39 9.48
CA TRP A 31 3.58 -13.20 10.29
C TRP A 31 2.13 -13.04 10.76
N SER A 32 1.96 -12.55 11.98
CA SER A 32 0.74 -11.90 12.47
C SER A 32 0.58 -10.49 11.87
N PRO A 33 -0.62 -9.89 11.92
CA PRO A 33 -0.81 -8.50 11.50
C PRO A 33 0.14 -7.53 12.20
N ARG A 34 0.45 -7.75 13.49
CA ARG A 34 1.40 -6.94 14.26
C ARG A 34 2.83 -7.03 13.73
N GLU A 35 3.26 -8.20 13.30
CA GLU A 35 4.59 -8.37 12.71
C GLU A 35 4.69 -7.66 11.35
N LEU A 36 3.61 -7.67 10.56
CA LEU A 36 3.56 -6.86 9.34
C LEU A 36 3.64 -5.35 9.64
N VAL A 37 2.98 -4.85 10.70
CA VAL A 37 3.15 -3.45 11.13
C VAL A 37 4.62 -3.12 11.41
N LEU A 38 5.32 -3.98 12.15
CA LEU A 38 6.74 -3.77 12.48
C LEU A 38 7.64 -3.82 11.25
N ALA A 39 7.35 -4.71 10.29
CA ALA A 39 8.06 -4.80 9.03
C ALA A 39 7.89 -3.50 8.21
N ILE A 40 6.66 -3.00 8.11
CA ILE A 40 6.33 -1.72 7.47
C ILE A 40 7.09 -0.55 8.11
N GLU A 41 7.05 -0.45 9.44
CA GLU A 41 7.75 0.60 10.19
C GLU A 41 9.25 0.58 9.92
N THR A 42 9.82 -0.62 9.94
CA THR A 42 11.24 -0.85 9.69
C THR A 42 11.62 -0.46 8.26
N ALA A 43 10.82 -0.85 7.27
CA ALA A 43 11.06 -0.53 5.86
C ALA A 43 10.95 0.98 5.61
N SER A 44 9.88 1.63 6.08
CA SER A 44 9.69 3.08 5.96
C SER A 44 10.84 3.86 6.60
N PHE A 45 11.29 3.43 7.79
CA PHE A 45 12.40 4.08 8.48
C PHE A 45 13.71 3.92 7.71
N ARG A 46 13.99 2.73 7.16
CA ARG A 46 15.18 2.48 6.33
C ARG A 46 15.17 3.30 5.05
N ALA A 47 14.01 3.42 4.39
CA ALA A 47 13.90 4.11 3.11
C ALA A 47 13.92 5.64 3.24
N SER A 48 13.30 6.20 4.28
CA SER A 48 13.03 7.65 4.37
C SER A 48 13.54 8.33 5.63
N GLY A 49 14.06 7.58 6.61
CA GLY A 49 14.39 8.08 7.95
C GLY A 49 13.15 8.43 8.79
N ARG A 50 11.93 8.18 8.30
CA ARG A 50 10.67 8.46 8.99
C ARG A 50 9.89 7.17 9.20
N ARG A 51 9.30 7.03 10.39
CA ARG A 51 8.36 5.94 10.69
C ARG A 51 6.99 6.28 10.12
N ARG A 52 6.53 5.45 9.19
CA ARG A 52 5.14 5.34 8.77
C ARG A 52 4.68 3.94 9.11
N SER A 53 3.43 3.80 9.54
CA SER A 53 2.87 2.52 9.96
C SER A 53 1.39 2.43 9.66
N LEU A 54 0.89 1.21 9.78
CA LEU A 54 -0.52 0.88 9.82
C LEU A 54 -0.84 0.29 11.19
N SER A 55 -2.08 0.35 11.63
CA SER A 55 -2.54 -0.43 12.77
C SER A 55 -2.83 -1.89 12.36
N PRO A 56 -2.74 -2.85 13.30
CA PRO A 56 -3.13 -4.25 13.03
C PRO A 56 -4.55 -4.38 12.49
N ASN A 57 -5.51 -3.60 13.04
CA ASN A 57 -6.89 -3.61 12.59
C ASN A 57 -7.05 -3.07 11.16
N GLN A 58 -6.22 -2.11 10.74
CA GLN A 58 -6.21 -1.65 9.34
C GLN A 58 -5.69 -2.74 8.41
N ILE A 59 -4.68 -3.51 8.82
CA ILE A 59 -4.20 -4.66 8.04
C ILE A 59 -5.30 -5.70 7.89
N GLU A 60 -5.97 -6.07 8.99
CA GLU A 60 -7.08 -7.04 8.95
C GLU A 60 -8.23 -6.56 8.05
N ALA A 61 -8.63 -5.28 8.17
CA ALA A 61 -9.67 -4.70 7.32
C ALA A 61 -9.29 -4.73 5.83
N ILE A 62 -8.02 -4.46 5.51
CA ILE A 62 -7.47 -4.53 4.15
C ILE A 62 -7.48 -5.97 3.63
N GLU A 63 -7.15 -6.95 4.48
CA GLU A 63 -7.10 -8.37 4.07
C GLU A 63 -8.48 -8.98 3.83
N GLU A 64 -9.52 -8.46 4.49
CA GLU A 64 -10.89 -8.96 4.36
C GLU A 64 -11.61 -8.42 3.11
N ARG A 65 -11.15 -7.31 2.54
CA ARG A 65 -11.91 -6.54 1.54
C ARG A 65 -11.02 -6.06 0.41
N ALA A 66 -11.57 -6.08 -0.80
CA ALA A 66 -11.03 -5.28 -1.88
C ALA A 66 -11.41 -3.81 -1.62
N GLU A 67 -10.43 -2.94 -1.40
CA GLU A 67 -10.63 -1.53 -1.09
C GLU A 67 -9.80 -0.65 -2.03
N ARG A 68 -10.37 0.51 -2.42
CA ARG A 68 -9.59 1.55 -3.10
C ARG A 68 -8.80 2.34 -2.08
N ILE A 69 -7.48 2.18 -2.11
CA ILE A 69 -6.56 2.86 -1.21
C ILE A 69 -5.60 3.77 -2.00
N PRO A 70 -5.01 4.79 -1.36
CA PRO A 70 -3.95 5.57 -1.99
C PRO A 70 -2.78 4.67 -2.42
N TYR A 71 -2.22 4.93 -3.59
CA TYR A 71 -1.06 4.18 -4.09
C TYR A 71 0.14 4.24 -3.12
N GLU A 72 0.34 5.35 -2.42
CA GLU A 72 1.34 5.45 -1.34
C GLU A 72 1.15 4.38 -0.24
N LEU A 73 -0.09 3.98 0.03
CA LEU A 73 -0.39 2.94 1.01
C LEU A 73 -0.09 1.54 0.46
N ALA A 74 -0.34 1.31 -0.83
CA ALA A 74 0.06 0.08 -1.51
C ALA A 74 1.60 -0.07 -1.52
N LEU A 75 2.34 1.01 -1.78
CA LEU A 75 3.81 1.04 -1.67
C LEU A 75 4.28 0.67 -0.27
N LEU A 76 3.64 1.26 0.76
CA LEU A 76 4.00 1.00 2.14
C LEU A 76 3.79 -0.48 2.54
N LEU A 77 2.70 -1.10 2.08
CA LEU A 77 2.43 -2.53 2.26
C LEU A 77 3.46 -3.39 1.51
N ALA A 78 3.76 -3.03 0.27
CA ALA A 78 4.70 -3.75 -0.57
C ALA A 78 6.12 -3.76 0.01
N ASP A 79 6.57 -2.61 0.52
CA ASP A 79 7.84 -2.45 1.23
C ASP A 79 7.91 -3.36 2.47
N GLY A 80 6.83 -3.39 3.26
CA GLY A 80 6.74 -4.26 4.45
C GLY A 80 6.73 -5.75 4.11
N LEU A 81 6.07 -6.13 3.00
CA LEU A 81 5.97 -7.51 2.52
C LEU A 81 7.18 -7.97 1.69
N GLY A 82 8.06 -7.05 1.30
CA GLY A 82 9.22 -7.32 0.45
C GLY A 82 8.83 -7.77 -0.96
N CYS A 83 7.80 -7.14 -1.55
CA CYS A 83 7.31 -7.48 -2.88
C CYS A 83 7.11 -6.24 -3.76
N ASP A 84 6.84 -6.45 -5.06
CA ASP A 84 6.47 -5.35 -5.96
C ASP A 84 5.04 -4.88 -5.64
N PRO A 85 4.75 -3.56 -5.56
CA PRO A 85 3.39 -3.06 -5.31
C PRO A 85 2.35 -3.53 -6.34
N ILE A 86 2.77 -3.83 -7.58
CA ILE A 86 1.88 -4.37 -8.62
C ILE A 86 1.30 -5.71 -8.19
N ASP A 87 2.06 -6.51 -7.44
CA ASP A 87 1.63 -7.82 -6.95
C ASP A 87 0.48 -7.75 -5.93
N LEU A 88 0.19 -6.56 -5.40
CA LEU A 88 -0.88 -6.32 -4.43
C LEU A 88 -2.10 -5.66 -5.06
N ILE A 89 -2.00 -5.17 -6.31
CA ILE A 89 -3.07 -4.45 -6.99
C ILE A 89 -3.90 -5.44 -7.80
N ALA A 90 -5.23 -5.30 -7.73
CA ALA A 90 -6.14 -6.17 -8.46
C ALA A 90 -5.89 -6.09 -9.98
N GLU A 91 -6.02 -7.24 -10.66
CA GLU A 91 -5.83 -7.32 -12.11
C GLU A 91 -6.77 -6.36 -12.86
N GLY A 92 -6.24 -5.65 -13.86
CA GLY A 92 -6.99 -4.69 -14.68
C GLY A 92 -7.02 -3.24 -14.15
N GLU A 93 -6.61 -2.99 -12.91
CA GLU A 93 -6.55 -1.63 -12.35
C GLU A 93 -5.49 -0.78 -13.08
N LEU A 94 -4.25 -1.28 -13.11
CA LEU A 94 -3.12 -0.58 -13.75
C LEU A 94 -3.24 -0.48 -15.27
N SER A 95 -4.05 -1.35 -15.89
CA SER A 95 -4.35 -1.34 -17.32
C SER A 95 -5.41 -0.29 -17.71
N SER A 96 -6.08 0.33 -16.74
CA SER A 96 -7.17 1.28 -16.95
C SER A 96 -6.72 2.75 -17.02
N ARG A 97 -5.41 3.02 -17.17
CA ARG A 97 -4.95 4.37 -17.51
C ARG A 97 -5.64 4.78 -18.82
N PRO A 98 -6.42 5.88 -18.86
CA PRO A 98 -7.02 6.30 -20.11
C PRO A 98 -5.86 6.61 -21.06
N THR A 99 -5.82 5.89 -22.19
CA THR A 99 -5.08 6.34 -23.36
C THR A 99 -5.57 7.76 -23.60
N ARG A 100 -4.74 8.76 -23.26
CA ARG A 100 -5.01 10.15 -23.56
C ARG A 100 -5.05 10.22 -25.08
N ARG A 101 -6.25 10.05 -25.67
CA ARG A 101 -6.48 10.28 -27.08
C ARG A 101 -6.16 11.74 -27.31
N LEU A 102 -4.96 11.98 -27.81
CA LEU A 102 -4.60 13.23 -28.48
C LEU A 102 -5.49 13.26 -29.73
N HIS A 103 -6.54 14.07 -29.66
CA HIS A 103 -7.25 14.58 -30.82
C HIS A 103 -6.68 15.95 -31.16
#